data_AF-A0A5D4SNB2-F1
#
_entry.id   AF-A0A5D4SNB2-F1
#
_cell.length_a   1.000
_cell.length_b   1.000
_cell.length_c   1.000
_cell.angle_alpha   90.00
_cell.angle_beta   90.00
_cell.angle_gamma   90.00
#
_symmetry.space_group_name_H-M   'P 1'
#
loop_
_entity.id
_entity.type
_entity.pdbx_description
1 polymer ?
#
loop_
_entity_poly.entity_id
_entity_poly.type
_entity_poly.pdbx_seq_one_letter_code
_entity_poly.pdbx_strand_id
1 'polypeptide(L)' 'MAKIFKKAINDAKEYYITKLVNAGFFMNHSVLSTYTLSELKKEYTNLIEKGRR' A
#
# COMPACT_ATOMS: atom_id res chain seq x y z
N MET A 1 18.19 4.33 15.99
CA MET A 1 17.30 5.16 15.13
C MET A 1 16.84 4.47 13.85
N ALA A 2 17.65 3.69 13.12
CA ALA A 2 17.21 3.06 11.85
C ALA A 2 16.07 2.02 11.98
N LYS A 3 15.93 1.34 13.14
CA LYS A 3 14.87 0.33 13.34
C LYS A 3 13.46 0.91 13.40
N ILE A 4 13.30 2.10 14.01
CA ILE A 4 12.01 2.77 14.14
C ILE A 4 11.52 3.23 12.77
N PHE A 5 12.42 3.80 11.96
CA PHE A 5 12.10 4.26 10.62
C PHE A 5 11.70 3.11 9.68
N LYS A 6 12.43 1.98 9.73
CA LYS A 6 12.05 0.77 8.99
C LYS A 6 10.69 0.23 9.41
N LYS A 7 10.37 0.24 10.71
CA LYS A 7 9.06 -0.17 11.20
C LYS A 7 7.96 0.74 10.68
N ALA A 8 8.11 2.06 10.80
CA ALA A 8 7.13 3.02 10.30
C ALA A 8 6.88 2.89 8.78
N ILE A 9 7.93 2.61 8.00
CA ILE A 9 7.78 2.33 6.55
C ILE A 9 6.98 1.04 6.33
N ASN A 10 7.31 -0.03 7.04
CA ASN A 10 6.60 -1.30 6.89
C ASN A 10 5.13 -1.19 7.31
N ASP A 11 4.85 -0.53 8.43
CA ASP A 11 3.49 -0.26 8.92
C ASP A 11 2.69 0.54 7.87
N ALA A 12 3.33 1.55 7.25
CA ALA A 12 2.70 2.32 6.18
C ALA A 12 2.47 1.47 4.91
N LYS A 13 3.41 0.59 4.54
CA LYS A 13 3.21 -0.34 3.42
C LYS A 13 2.02 -1.25 3.69
N GLU A 14 1.97 -1.92 4.84
CA GLU A 14 0.86 -2.81 5.21
C GLU A 14 -0.49 -2.10 5.18
N TYR A 15 -0.55 -0.84 5.64
CA TYR A 15 -1.76 -0.03 5.55
C TYR A 15 -2.28 0.09 4.10
N TYR A 16 -1.42 0.50 3.16
CA TYR A 16 -1.83 0.66 1.75
C TYR A 16 -2.17 -0.67 1.10
N ILE A 17 -1.38 -1.72 1.37
CA ILE A 17 -1.64 -3.06 0.83
C ILE A 17 -3.02 -3.54 1.29
N THR A 18 -3.31 -3.43 2.59
CA THR A 18 -4.59 -3.85 3.17
C THR A 18 -5.76 -3.08 2.54
N LYS A 19 -5.62 -1.76 2.34
CA LYS A 19 -6.66 -0.95 1.68
C LYS A 19 -6.90 -1.37 0.23
N LEU A 20 -5.84 -1.62 -0.52
CA LEU A 20 -5.91 -2.03 -1.93
C LEU A 20 -6.51 -3.43 -2.09
N VAL A 21 -6.15 -4.37 -1.21
CA VAL A 21 -6.71 -5.73 -1.18
C VAL A 21 -8.19 -5.70 -0.76
N ASN A 22 -8.52 -4.98 0.31
CA ASN A 22 -9.90 -4.90 0.81
C ASN A 22 -10.85 -4.23 -0.19
N ALA A 23 -10.35 -3.33 -1.03
CA ALA A 23 -11.13 -2.73 -2.10
C ALA A 23 -11.30 -3.65 -3.32
N GLY A 24 -10.68 -4.83 -3.32
CA GLY A 24 -10.80 -5.84 -4.38
C GLY A 24 -9.95 -5.56 -5.62
N PHE A 25 -9.10 -4.51 -5.60
CA PHE A 25 -8.24 -4.18 -6.74
C PHE A 25 -7.08 -5.16 -6.93
N PHE A 26 -6.64 -5.81 -5.85
CA PHE A 26 -5.57 -6.78 -5.87
C PHE A 26 -5.97 -8.02 -5.09
N MET A 27 -5.84 -9.19 -5.72
CA MET A 27 -6.16 -10.48 -5.09
C MET A 27 -5.03 -11.04 -4.23
N ASN A 28 -3.79 -10.57 -4.40
CA ASN A 28 -2.62 -11.19 -3.76
C ASN A 28 -1.70 -10.17 -3.08
N HIS A 29 -1.56 -10.34 -1.77
CA HIS A 29 -0.68 -9.55 -0.91
C HIS A 29 0.80 -9.69 -1.31
N SER A 30 1.20 -10.84 -1.89
CA SER A 30 2.57 -11.07 -2.34
C SER A 30 2.99 -10.13 -3.47
N VAL A 31 2.09 -9.81 -4.41
CA VAL A 31 2.39 -8.88 -5.51
C VAL A 31 2.63 -7.47 -4.96
N LEU A 32 1.82 -7.04 -4.00
CA LEU A 32 1.94 -5.70 -3.41
C LEU A 32 3.11 -5.60 -2.41
N SER A 33 3.60 -6.71 -1.88
CA SER A 33 4.74 -6.73 -0.96
C SER A 33 6.07 -6.33 -1.65
N THR A 34 6.20 -6.59 -2.96
CA THR A 34 7.38 -6.20 -3.75
C THR A 34 7.41 -4.71 -4.08
N TYR A 35 6.27 -4.03 -3.96
CA TYR A 35 6.15 -2.61 -4.29
C TYR A 35 6.83 -1.76 -3.22
N THR A 36 7.40 -0.64 -3.62
CA THR A 36 7.85 0.41 -2.72
C THR A 36 6.67 1.15 -2.11
N LEU A 37 6.90 1.87 -1.01
CA LEU A 37 5.85 2.67 -0.36
C LEU A 37 5.25 3.71 -1.31
N SER A 38 6.07 4.31 -2.17
CA SER A 38 5.64 5.31 -3.15
C SER A 38 4.72 4.72 -4.22
N GLU A 39 5.02 3.50 -4.69
CA GLU A 39 4.18 2.78 -5.66
C GLU A 39 2.83 2.42 -5.03
N LEU A 40 2.83 1.86 -3.81
CA LEU A 40 1.60 1.56 -3.08
C LEU A 40 0.72 2.79 -2.88
N LYS A 41 1.33 3.93 -2.53
CA LYS A 41 0.60 5.19 -2.39
C LYS A 41 0.00 5.67 -3.70
N LYS A 42 0.74 5.53 -4.82
CA LYS A 42 0.26 5.90 -6.16
C LYS A 42 -0.92 5.03 -6.59
N GLU A 43 -0.82 3.72 -6.40
CA GLU A 43 -1.92 2.78 -6.67
C GLU A 43 -3.14 3.11 -5.80
N TYR A 44 -2.94 3.35 -4.50
CA TYR A 44 -4.02 3.75 -3.59
C TYR A 44 -4.72 5.03 -4.08
N THR A 45 -3.98 6.09 -4.38
CA THR A 45 -4.59 7.34 -4.85
C THR A 45 -5.29 7.16 -6.21
N ASN A 46 -4.71 6.40 -7.14
CA ASN A 46 -5.33 6.18 -8.45
C ASN A 46 -6.58 5.31 -8.39
N LEU A 47 -6.59 4.26 -7.58
CA LEU A 47 -7.67 3.28 -7.56
C LEU A 47 -8.74 3.61 -6.53
N ILE A 48 -8.35 4.09 -5.34
CA ILE A 48 -9.27 4.38 -4.24
C ILE A 48 -9.73 5.84 -4.26
N GLU A 49 -8.80 6.81 -4.38
CA GLU A 49 -9.17 8.23 -4.26
C GLU A 49 -9.74 8.79 -5.56
N LYS A 50 -9.19 8.41 -6.73
CA LYS A 50 -9.70 8.84 -8.03
C LYS A 50 -10.86 7.99 -8.56
N GLY A 51 -10.92 6.71 -8.21
CA GLY A 51 -12.06 5.84 -8.57
C GLY A 51 -13.37 6.18 -7.85
N ARG A 52 -13.33 7.12 -6.89
CA ARG A 52 -14.48 7.61 -6.12
C ARG A 52 -15.13 8.88 -6.66
N ARG A 53 -14.62 9.43 -7.77
CA ARG A 53 -15.15 10.63 -8.43
C ARG A 53 -16.07 10.29 -9.59
#